data_AF-A0A0T5NUT5-F1
#
_entry.id   AF-A0A0T5NUT5-F1
#
_cell.length_a   1.000
_cell.length_b   1.000
_cell.length_c   1.000
_cell.angle_alpha   90.00
_cell.angle_beta   90.00
_cell.angle_gamma   90.00
#
_symmetry.space_group_name_H-M   'P 1'
#
loop_
_entity.id
_entity.type
_entity.pdbx_description
1 polymer ?
#
loop_
_entity_poly.entity_id
_entity_poly.type
_entity_poly.pdbx_seq_one_letter_code
_entity_poly.pdbx_strand_id
1 'polypeptide(L)'
;EELTGGFEFAEVIRRYWEGHETGDDELKSAALRWLRGEFATRTDARKALGVRTIIDDASVYEHLKLMSAFVCEAGYKGLLVGLDEMVNLYKLTSSQARNANYEQILRILNDVLQGSAENLGFLMGGTPEFLMNTRRGLYSYEALQSRLAENTFARDGLVDLSGPVVRLASLTPEDLFVLLANVRRIMQDDAGALPDDALEAFMAHCSDRIGEAYFRTPRNTVTAFVNLLSVLEQNPGVEWSDLIEKTEVSEDLGEDLTEVDESTGAQDPGDDDLISFKL
;
A
#
# COMPACT_ATOMS: atom_id res chain seq x y z
N GLU A 1 -17.59 14.43 19.94
CA GLU A 1 -17.50 13.13 20.63
C GLU A 1 -16.28 13.12 21.54
N GLU A 2 -16.36 12.46 22.69
CA GLU A 2 -15.19 12.22 23.53
C GLU A 2 -14.35 11.13 22.85
N LEU A 3 -13.37 11.52 22.04
CA LEU A 3 -12.44 10.58 21.40
C LEU A 3 -11.63 9.87 22.50
N THR A 4 -11.71 8.55 22.54
CA THR A 4 -11.06 7.72 23.56
C THR A 4 -9.55 7.93 23.50
N GLY A 5 -8.92 8.34 24.62
CA GLY A 5 -7.47 8.57 24.69
C GLY A 5 -6.99 9.96 24.25
N GLY A 6 -7.90 10.91 24.03
CA GLY A 6 -7.54 12.28 23.63
C GLY A 6 -6.68 13.04 24.65
N PHE A 7 -6.84 12.76 25.94
CA PHE A 7 -6.02 13.38 26.98
C PHE A 7 -4.55 12.95 26.86
N GLU A 8 -4.28 11.64 26.73
CA GLU A 8 -2.93 11.13 26.55
C GLU A 8 -2.31 11.61 25.24
N PHE A 9 -3.09 11.67 24.15
CA PHE A 9 -2.61 12.23 22.87
C PHE A 9 -2.17 13.70 23.03
N ALA A 10 -3.02 14.54 23.63
CA ALA A 10 -2.69 15.94 23.88
C ALA A 10 -1.45 16.10 24.77
N GLU A 11 -1.31 15.26 25.81
CA GLU A 11 -0.13 15.24 26.66
C GLU A 11 1.14 14.85 25.87
N VAL A 12 1.08 13.86 24.98
CA VAL A 12 2.24 13.51 24.13
C VAL A 12 2.64 14.66 23.20
N ILE A 13 1.68 15.33 22.57
CA ILE A 13 1.97 16.52 21.74
C ILE A 13 2.61 17.62 22.59
N ARG A 14 2.10 17.86 23.79
CA ARG A 14 2.67 18.83 24.73
C ARG A 14 4.11 18.46 25.12
N ARG A 15 4.40 17.17 25.38
CA ARG A 15 5.76 16.68 25.68
C ARG A 15 6.72 16.87 24.51
N TYR A 16 6.25 16.62 23.29
CA TYR A 16 7.04 16.89 22.09
C TYR A 16 7.41 18.38 22.00
N TRP A 17 6.43 19.26 22.19
CA TRP A 17 6.66 20.72 22.17
C TRP A 17 7.62 21.18 23.28
N GLU A 18 7.44 20.67 24.50
CA GLU A 18 8.34 20.95 25.63
C GLU A 18 9.77 20.51 25.33
N GLY A 19 9.98 19.33 24.74
CA GLY A 19 11.30 18.87 24.32
C GLY A 19 11.89 19.69 23.18
N HIS A 20 11.04 20.26 22.31
CA HIS A 20 11.50 21.17 21.26
C HIS A 20 12.01 22.50 21.84
N GLU A 21 11.23 23.14 22.71
CA GLU A 21 11.58 24.42 23.33
C GLU A 21 12.80 24.32 24.26
N THR A 22 12.95 23.20 24.97
CA THR A 22 14.06 22.98 25.91
C THR A 22 15.31 22.37 25.26
N GLY A 23 15.23 21.94 23.99
CA GLY A 23 16.31 21.23 23.31
C GLY A 23 16.54 19.80 23.80
N ASP A 24 15.56 19.19 24.46
CA ASP A 24 15.60 17.80 24.93
C ASP A 24 15.23 16.85 23.77
N ASP A 25 16.26 16.30 23.12
CA ASP A 25 16.11 15.33 22.04
C ASP A 25 15.57 13.97 22.51
N GLU A 26 15.81 13.58 23.77
CA GLU A 26 15.28 12.33 24.32
C GLU A 26 13.76 12.43 24.50
N LEU A 27 13.26 13.55 25.02
CA LEU A 27 11.83 13.78 25.21
C LEU A 27 11.08 13.86 23.87
N LYS A 28 11.66 14.56 22.88
CA LYS A 28 11.12 14.59 21.52
C LYS A 28 11.06 13.19 20.91
N SER A 29 12.16 12.43 21.01
CA SER A 29 12.22 11.07 20.50
C SER A 29 11.21 10.17 21.19
N ALA A 30 11.07 10.25 22.51
CA ALA A 30 10.07 9.51 23.26
C ALA A 30 8.65 9.82 22.78
N ALA A 31 8.32 11.10 22.59
CA ALA A 31 7.00 11.50 22.09
C ALA A 31 6.73 10.95 20.68
N LEU A 32 7.70 11.05 19.77
CA LEU A 32 7.60 10.47 18.42
C LEU A 32 7.45 8.95 18.45
N ARG A 33 8.20 8.25 19.30
CA ARG A 33 8.06 6.80 19.50
C ARG A 33 6.64 6.42 19.94
N TRP A 34 6.01 7.23 20.78
CA TRP A 34 4.63 6.99 21.20
C TRP A 34 3.65 7.21 20.05
N LEU A 35 3.79 8.30 19.29
CA LEU A 35 2.96 8.58 18.11
C LEU A 35 3.10 7.51 17.02
N ARG A 36 4.25 6.84 16.93
CA ARG A 36 4.51 5.71 16.03
C ARG A 36 4.04 4.35 16.58
N GLY A 37 3.53 4.29 17.81
CA GLY A 37 3.12 3.03 18.44
C GLY A 37 4.29 2.10 18.84
N GLU A 38 5.50 2.64 19.03
CA GLU A 38 6.72 1.86 19.26
C GLU A 38 6.99 1.55 20.76
N PHE A 39 6.00 1.73 21.63
CA PHE A 39 6.12 1.36 23.05
C PHE A 39 5.48 -0.01 23.29
N ALA A 40 6.30 -1.00 23.63
CA ALA A 40 5.83 -2.34 23.96
C ALA A 40 5.04 -2.41 25.28
N THR A 41 5.35 -1.55 26.25
CA THR A 41 4.69 -1.57 27.56
C THR A 41 4.23 -0.19 28.03
N ARG A 42 3.10 -0.17 28.75
CA ARG A 42 2.57 1.04 29.40
C ARG A 42 3.52 1.59 30.47
N THR A 43 4.32 0.73 31.10
CA THR A 43 5.32 1.12 32.11
C THR A 43 6.41 1.99 31.48
N ASP A 44 6.90 1.60 30.29
CA ASP A 44 7.93 2.35 29.59
C ASP A 44 7.40 3.70 29.09
N ALA A 45 6.19 3.72 28.51
CA ALA A 45 5.54 4.96 28.09
C ALA A 45 5.30 5.91 29.26
N ARG A 46 4.90 5.38 30.42
CA ARG A 46 4.72 6.15 31.65
C ARG A 46 6.04 6.73 32.17
N LYS A 47 7.13 5.96 32.11
CA LYS A 47 8.44 6.43 32.56
C LYS A 47 8.98 7.52 31.64
N ALA A 48 8.78 7.40 30.33
CA ALA A 48 9.31 8.33 29.35
C ALA A 48 8.48 9.61 29.21
N LEU A 49 7.15 9.50 29.25
CA LEU A 49 6.22 10.60 28.90
C LEU A 49 5.17 10.91 29.97
N GLY A 50 5.04 10.07 31.00
CA GLY A 50 4.00 10.22 32.02
C GLY A 50 2.61 9.74 31.62
N VAL A 51 2.45 9.21 30.39
CA VAL A 51 1.17 8.69 29.87
C VAL A 51 0.89 7.26 30.34
N ARG A 52 -0.38 6.88 30.44
CA ARG A 52 -0.80 5.57 30.96
C ARG A 52 -1.20 4.57 29.88
N THR A 53 -1.31 5.03 28.64
CA THR A 53 -1.73 4.26 27.47
C THR A 53 -0.58 4.11 26.49
N ILE A 54 -0.69 3.09 25.64
CA ILE A 54 0.14 2.89 24.45
C ILE A 54 -0.82 2.65 23.29
N ILE A 55 -0.32 2.82 22.07
CA ILE A 55 -1.06 2.42 20.87
C ILE A 55 -0.80 0.93 20.67
N ASP A 56 -1.88 0.17 20.60
CA ASP A 56 -1.90 -1.28 20.35
C ASP A 56 -2.89 -1.61 19.22
N ASP A 57 -2.96 -2.88 18.83
CA ASP A 57 -3.82 -3.34 17.73
C ASP A 57 -5.31 -2.98 17.91
N ALA A 58 -5.77 -2.86 19.15
CA ALA A 58 -7.16 -2.53 19.45
C ALA A 58 -7.45 -1.02 19.41
N SER A 59 -6.44 -0.19 19.65
CA SER A 59 -6.55 1.27 19.80
C SER A 59 -5.98 2.05 18.61
N VAL A 60 -5.26 1.41 17.69
CA VAL A 60 -4.65 2.05 16.51
C VAL A 60 -5.66 2.88 15.70
N TYR A 61 -6.88 2.37 15.50
CA TYR A 61 -7.89 3.10 14.75
C TYR A 61 -8.39 4.35 15.49
N GLU A 62 -8.58 4.26 16.80
CA GLU A 62 -8.95 5.44 17.62
C GLU A 62 -7.81 6.47 17.65
N HIS A 63 -6.55 6.00 17.62
CA HIS A 63 -5.40 6.88 17.48
C HIS A 63 -5.41 7.63 16.13
N LEU A 64 -5.77 6.97 15.02
CA LEU A 64 -5.89 7.64 13.72
C LEU A 64 -7.00 8.71 13.70
N LYS A 65 -8.11 8.49 14.42
CA LYS A 65 -9.14 9.53 14.61
C LYS A 65 -8.60 10.74 15.37
N LEU A 66 -7.84 10.51 16.44
CA LEU A 66 -7.17 11.58 17.19
C LEU A 66 -6.16 12.34 16.33
N MET A 67 -5.38 11.62 15.51
CA MET A 67 -4.45 12.23 14.57
C MET A 67 -5.19 13.09 13.53
N SER A 68 -6.31 12.60 12.99
CA SER A 68 -7.16 13.37 12.08
C SER A 68 -7.66 14.67 12.72
N ALA A 69 -8.17 14.59 13.95
CA ALA A 69 -8.61 15.77 14.71
C ALA A 69 -7.45 16.77 14.92
N PHE A 70 -6.27 16.29 15.31
CA PHE A 70 -5.08 17.12 15.48
C PHE A 70 -4.66 17.82 14.17
N VAL A 71 -4.68 17.11 13.05
CA VAL A 71 -4.35 17.66 11.73
C VAL A 71 -5.37 18.73 11.31
N CYS A 72 -6.65 18.56 11.66
CA CYS A 72 -7.68 19.58 11.46
C CYS A 72 -7.44 20.84 12.30
N GLU A 73 -7.10 20.67 13.59
CA GLU A 73 -6.74 21.79 14.48
C GLU A 73 -5.47 22.52 14.01
N ALA A 74 -4.56 21.82 13.34
CA ALA A 74 -3.38 22.43 12.70
C ALA A 74 -3.71 23.23 11.42
N GLY A 75 -4.98 23.25 10.97
CA GLY A 75 -5.47 24.04 9.84
C GLY A 75 -5.65 23.28 8.53
N TYR A 76 -5.47 21.95 8.52
CA TYR A 76 -5.76 21.12 7.35
C TYR A 76 -7.24 20.68 7.33
N LYS A 77 -7.68 20.11 6.21
CA LYS A 77 -9.08 19.67 6.05
C LYS A 77 -9.36 18.25 6.57
N GLY A 78 -8.32 17.49 6.90
CA GLY A 78 -8.45 16.09 7.28
C GLY A 78 -7.20 15.27 6.99
N LEU A 79 -7.29 13.97 7.29
CA LEU A 79 -6.23 12.98 7.13
C LEU A 79 -6.67 11.89 6.14
N LEU A 80 -5.82 11.58 5.16
CA LEU A 80 -5.99 10.45 4.26
C LEU A 80 -4.95 9.38 4.59
N VAL A 81 -5.39 8.17 4.92
CA VAL A 81 -4.53 7.04 5.28
C VAL A 81 -4.52 6.03 4.14
N GLY A 82 -3.36 5.82 3.53
CA GLY A 82 -3.13 4.78 2.53
C GLY A 82 -2.57 3.53 3.19
N LEU A 83 -3.24 2.39 3.02
CA LEU A 83 -2.75 1.07 3.40
C LEU A 83 -2.49 0.28 2.11
N ASP A 84 -1.23 0.12 1.76
CA ASP A 84 -0.84 -0.66 0.59
C ASP A 84 -0.49 -2.10 0.97
N GLU A 85 -0.41 -2.99 -0.03
CA GLU A 85 -0.06 -4.40 0.13
C GLU A 85 -0.90 -5.15 1.17
N MET A 86 -2.22 -4.86 1.21
CA MET A 86 -3.14 -5.52 2.15
C MET A 86 -3.23 -7.04 1.94
N VAL A 87 -2.74 -7.55 0.80
CA VAL A 87 -2.53 -8.98 0.55
C VAL A 87 -1.61 -9.63 1.58
N ASN A 88 -0.76 -8.89 2.28
CA ASN A 88 0.02 -9.44 3.39
C ASN A 88 -0.87 -9.99 4.53
N LEU A 89 -2.06 -9.42 4.74
CA LEU A 89 -3.03 -9.96 5.70
C LEU A 89 -3.58 -11.32 5.25
N TYR A 90 -3.73 -11.53 3.94
CA TYR A 90 -4.13 -12.83 3.38
C TYR A 90 -3.09 -13.92 3.65
N LYS A 91 -1.80 -13.57 3.55
CA LYS A 91 -0.67 -14.48 3.72
C LYS A 91 -0.49 -14.99 5.15
N LEU A 92 -0.95 -14.24 6.16
CA LEU A 92 -0.91 -14.67 7.57
C LEU A 92 -1.45 -16.11 7.72
N THR A 93 -0.72 -16.98 8.40
CA THR A 93 -1.09 -18.40 8.58
C THR A 93 -2.18 -18.56 9.65
N SER A 94 -2.07 -17.81 10.76
CA SER A 94 -3.04 -17.80 11.85
C SER A 94 -4.39 -17.23 11.40
N SER A 95 -5.44 -18.06 11.46
CA SER A 95 -6.82 -17.63 11.18
C SER A 95 -7.32 -16.60 12.19
N GLN A 96 -6.93 -16.74 13.46
CA GLN A 96 -7.30 -15.81 14.52
C GLN A 96 -6.73 -14.40 14.24
N ALA A 97 -5.45 -14.32 13.86
CA ALA A 97 -4.83 -13.04 13.50
C ALA A 97 -5.49 -12.41 12.27
N ARG A 98 -5.78 -13.20 11.22
CA ARG A 98 -6.50 -12.70 10.04
C ARG A 98 -7.88 -12.14 10.41
N ASN A 99 -8.65 -12.88 11.19
CA ASN A 99 -10.00 -12.47 11.59
C ASN A 99 -9.97 -11.18 12.42
N ALA A 100 -9.02 -11.04 13.36
CA ALA A 100 -8.87 -9.82 14.14
C ALA A 100 -8.56 -8.59 13.25
N ASN A 101 -7.70 -8.75 12.25
CA ASN A 101 -7.42 -7.69 11.27
C ASN A 101 -8.64 -7.36 10.41
N TYR A 102 -9.39 -8.36 9.96
CA TYR A 102 -10.61 -8.17 9.16
C TYR A 102 -11.72 -7.49 9.97
N GLU A 103 -11.82 -7.75 11.28
CA GLU A 103 -12.71 -7.02 12.18
C GLU A 103 -12.32 -5.54 12.30
N GLN A 104 -11.02 -5.21 12.35
CA GLN A 104 -10.57 -3.81 12.32
C GLN A 104 -10.93 -3.13 11.00
N ILE A 105 -10.71 -3.79 9.86
CA ILE A 105 -11.13 -3.27 8.55
C ILE A 105 -12.64 -3.04 8.50
N LEU A 106 -13.43 -3.98 9.02
CA LEU A 106 -14.88 -3.87 9.08
C LEU A 106 -15.33 -2.70 9.96
N ARG A 107 -14.64 -2.45 11.08
CA ARG A 107 -14.88 -1.31 11.96
C ARG A 107 -14.59 0.01 11.27
N ILE A 108 -13.47 0.12 10.55
CA ILE A 108 -13.13 1.30 9.75
C ILE A 108 -14.22 1.53 8.68
N LEU A 109 -14.57 0.50 7.92
CA LEU A 109 -15.57 0.59 6.85
C LEU A 109 -16.95 0.99 7.39
N ASN A 110 -17.34 0.46 8.55
CA ASN A 110 -18.57 0.83 9.24
C ASN A 110 -18.64 2.33 9.52
N ASP A 111 -17.62 2.85 10.20
CA ASP A 111 -17.60 4.23 10.67
C ASP A 111 -17.60 5.21 9.48
N VAL A 112 -16.86 4.88 8.42
CA VAL A 112 -16.85 5.67 7.18
C VAL A 112 -18.24 5.66 6.52
N LEU A 113 -18.87 4.50 6.36
CA LEU A 113 -20.20 4.40 5.74
C LEU A 113 -21.31 5.03 6.58
N GLN A 114 -21.18 5.03 7.91
CA GLN A 114 -22.12 5.66 8.83
C GLN A 114 -21.89 7.17 8.98
N GLY A 115 -20.77 7.69 8.47
CA GLY A 115 -20.41 9.11 8.55
C GLY A 115 -19.86 9.56 9.90
N SER A 116 -19.43 8.63 10.77
CA SER A 116 -18.81 8.95 12.07
C SER A 116 -17.30 9.19 11.98
N ALA A 117 -16.65 8.81 10.88
CA ALA A 117 -15.24 9.08 10.61
C ALA A 117 -15.04 10.48 9.99
N GLU A 118 -15.34 11.54 10.75
CA GLU A 118 -15.20 12.92 10.26
C GLU A 118 -13.74 13.27 9.92
N ASN A 119 -13.54 13.92 8.77
CA ASN A 119 -12.24 14.39 8.27
C ASN A 119 -11.17 13.28 8.11
N LEU A 120 -11.55 12.01 8.11
CA LEU A 120 -10.65 10.87 7.97
C LEU A 120 -11.05 10.02 6.76
N GLY A 121 -10.10 9.78 5.85
CA GLY A 121 -10.28 8.92 4.68
C GLY A 121 -9.30 7.75 4.69
N PHE A 122 -9.71 6.63 4.10
CA PHE A 122 -8.86 5.45 3.92
C PHE A 122 -8.80 5.02 2.45
N LEU A 123 -7.61 4.66 1.99
CA LEU A 123 -7.38 3.98 0.71
C LEU A 123 -6.67 2.67 1.01
N MET A 124 -7.25 1.54 0.59
CA MET A 124 -6.70 0.22 0.85
C MET A 124 -6.36 -0.45 -0.49
N GLY A 125 -5.07 -0.65 -0.76
CA GLY A 125 -4.54 -1.35 -1.92
C GLY A 125 -4.41 -2.85 -1.65
N GLY A 126 -4.90 -3.68 -2.55
CA GLY A 126 -4.80 -5.13 -2.43
C GLY A 126 -5.14 -5.85 -3.72
N THR A 127 -4.81 -7.15 -3.77
CA THR A 127 -5.03 -7.97 -4.95
C THR A 127 -6.50 -8.39 -5.09
N PRO A 128 -6.97 -8.72 -6.32
CA PRO A 128 -8.30 -9.29 -6.51
C PRO A 128 -8.53 -10.56 -5.67
N GLU A 129 -7.50 -11.38 -5.48
CA GLU A 129 -7.57 -12.58 -4.65
C GLU A 129 -7.77 -12.25 -3.17
N PHE A 130 -7.03 -11.27 -2.64
CA PHE A 130 -7.23 -10.79 -1.26
C PHE A 130 -8.68 -10.35 -1.02
N LEU A 131 -9.30 -9.70 -2.00
CA LEU A 131 -10.70 -9.29 -1.90
C LEU A 131 -11.66 -10.49 -2.01
N MET A 132 -11.58 -11.24 -3.12
CA MET A 132 -12.63 -12.18 -3.53
C MET A 132 -12.55 -13.57 -2.90
N ASN A 133 -11.40 -13.99 -2.37
CA ASN A 133 -11.23 -15.34 -1.87
C ASN A 133 -12.16 -15.60 -0.66
N THR A 134 -13.06 -16.57 -0.80
CA THR A 134 -14.10 -16.88 0.19
C THR A 134 -13.62 -17.71 1.38
N ARG A 135 -12.38 -18.18 1.38
CA ARG A 135 -11.79 -18.95 2.49
C ARG A 135 -10.85 -18.12 3.35
N ARG A 136 -10.05 -17.26 2.71
CA ARG A 136 -8.96 -16.51 3.37
C ARG A 136 -8.97 -15.02 3.07
N GLY A 137 -9.61 -14.57 1.98
CA GLY A 137 -9.71 -13.15 1.63
C GLY A 137 -10.78 -12.43 2.44
N LEU A 138 -11.03 -11.15 2.13
CA LEU A 138 -12.05 -10.35 2.81
C LEU A 138 -13.46 -10.96 2.67
N TYR A 139 -13.73 -11.64 1.54
CA TYR A 139 -15.00 -12.33 1.31
C TYR A 139 -15.19 -13.59 2.17
N SER A 140 -14.18 -14.05 2.92
CA SER A 140 -14.38 -15.08 3.94
C SER A 140 -15.20 -14.57 5.14
N TYR A 141 -15.32 -13.26 5.29
CA TYR A 141 -16.11 -12.62 6.33
C TYR A 141 -17.38 -12.00 5.71
N GLU A 142 -18.54 -12.59 5.98
CA GLU A 142 -19.81 -12.23 5.34
C GLU A 142 -20.17 -10.74 5.49
N ALA A 143 -19.87 -10.13 6.64
CA ALA A 143 -20.13 -8.71 6.88
C ALA A 143 -19.25 -7.78 6.02
N LEU A 144 -18.04 -8.21 5.65
CA LEU A 144 -17.19 -7.49 4.70
C LEU A 144 -17.67 -7.76 3.27
N GLN A 145 -17.95 -9.02 2.94
CA GLN A 145 -18.44 -9.41 1.62
C GLN A 145 -19.67 -8.59 1.21
N SER A 146 -20.67 -8.50 2.08
CA SER A 146 -21.92 -7.77 1.79
C SER A 146 -21.71 -6.27 1.50
N ARG A 147 -20.65 -5.66 2.04
CA ARG A 147 -20.38 -4.22 1.88
C ARG A 147 -19.43 -3.92 0.73
N LEU A 148 -18.51 -4.85 0.46
CA LEU A 148 -17.52 -4.73 -0.60
C LEU A 148 -18.00 -5.37 -1.91
N ALA A 149 -19.14 -6.07 -1.87
CA ALA A 149 -19.75 -6.66 -3.05
C ALA A 149 -20.02 -5.60 -4.11
N GLU A 150 -19.68 -5.96 -5.34
CA GLU A 150 -19.84 -5.07 -6.47
C GLU A 150 -21.30 -4.95 -6.88
N ASN A 151 -21.57 -3.81 -7.51
CA ASN A 151 -22.85 -3.60 -8.14
C ASN A 151 -23.07 -4.63 -9.24
N THR A 152 -24.11 -5.45 -9.11
CA THR A 152 -24.42 -6.52 -10.05
C THR A 152 -24.76 -6.02 -11.45
N PHE A 153 -25.09 -4.72 -11.59
CA PHE A 153 -25.37 -4.05 -12.87
C PHE A 153 -24.14 -3.44 -13.53
N ALA A 154 -23.00 -3.34 -12.84
CA ALA A 154 -21.73 -2.89 -13.42
C ALA A 154 -21.08 -4.04 -14.22
N ARG A 155 -21.74 -4.44 -15.32
CA ARG A 155 -21.29 -5.47 -16.26
C ARG A 155 -21.07 -4.87 -17.65
N ASP A 156 -20.40 -5.62 -18.52
CA ASP A 156 -20.27 -5.30 -19.96
C ASP A 156 -19.63 -3.93 -20.26
N GLY A 157 -18.56 -3.59 -19.53
CA GLY A 157 -17.81 -2.34 -19.73
C GLY A 157 -18.38 -1.12 -18.99
N LEU A 158 -19.45 -1.31 -18.21
CA LEU A 158 -19.95 -0.28 -17.30
C LEU A 158 -19.10 -0.23 -16.02
N VAL A 159 -18.48 0.92 -15.76
CA VAL A 159 -17.64 1.15 -14.58
C VAL A 159 -18.45 1.92 -13.53
N ASP A 160 -18.62 1.30 -12.36
CA ASP A 160 -19.20 1.96 -11.19
C ASP A 160 -18.09 2.35 -10.21
N LEU A 161 -17.79 3.65 -10.16
CA LEU A 161 -16.81 4.22 -9.23
C LEU A 161 -17.46 4.78 -7.96
N SER A 162 -18.76 4.59 -7.76
CA SER A 162 -19.47 5.06 -6.57
C SER A 162 -19.39 4.08 -5.40
N GLY A 163 -19.01 2.83 -5.67
CA GLY A 163 -18.82 1.79 -4.68
C GLY A 163 -17.54 1.96 -3.84
N PRO A 164 -17.42 1.23 -2.72
CA PRO A 164 -16.24 1.27 -1.85
C PRO A 164 -15.03 0.53 -2.44
N VAL A 165 -15.21 -0.20 -3.54
CA VAL A 165 -14.16 -0.94 -4.24
C VAL A 165 -14.02 -0.36 -5.65
N VAL A 166 -12.79 0.02 -5.99
CA VAL A 166 -12.42 0.44 -7.35
C VAL A 166 -11.49 -0.62 -7.93
N ARG A 167 -11.92 -1.29 -8.99
CA ARG A 167 -11.05 -2.22 -9.73
C ARG A 167 -10.18 -1.46 -10.71
N LEU A 168 -8.87 -1.69 -10.62
CA LEU A 168 -7.92 -1.24 -11.61
C LEU A 168 -7.77 -2.32 -12.69
N ALA A 169 -7.98 -1.94 -13.94
CA ALA A 169 -7.71 -2.81 -15.08
C ALA A 169 -6.19 -2.87 -15.34
N SER A 170 -5.72 -4.00 -15.87
CA SER A 170 -4.36 -4.10 -16.41
C SER A 170 -4.18 -3.13 -17.57
N LEU A 171 -2.96 -2.66 -17.77
CA LEU A 171 -2.63 -1.77 -18.89
C LEU A 171 -2.86 -2.48 -20.23
N THR A 172 -3.54 -1.80 -21.15
CA THR A 172 -3.63 -2.22 -22.55
C THR A 172 -2.30 -1.96 -23.28
N PRO A 173 -2.07 -2.57 -24.46
CA PRO A 173 -0.94 -2.19 -25.31
C PRO A 173 -0.89 -0.69 -25.58
N GLU A 174 -2.04 -0.07 -25.83
CA GLU A 174 -2.17 1.35 -26.09
C GLU A 174 -1.78 2.19 -24.86
N ASP A 175 -2.24 1.80 -23.66
CA ASP A 175 -1.84 2.47 -22.41
C ASP A 175 -0.34 2.38 -22.17
N LEU A 176 0.25 1.21 -22.46
CA LEU A 176 1.67 0.97 -22.29
C LEU A 176 2.51 1.79 -23.27
N PHE A 177 2.08 1.91 -24.52
CA PHE A 177 2.72 2.82 -25.49
C PHE A 177 2.73 4.26 -24.97
N VAL A 178 1.59 4.75 -24.47
CA VAL A 178 1.48 6.10 -23.90
C VAL A 178 2.38 6.24 -22.66
N LEU A 179 2.46 5.22 -21.81
CA LEU A 179 3.37 5.20 -20.66
C LEU A 179 4.82 5.34 -21.10
N LEU A 180 5.29 4.53 -22.06
CA LEU A 180 6.66 4.60 -22.57
C LEU A 180 6.95 5.94 -23.25
N ALA A 181 5.99 6.50 -23.99
CA ALA A 181 6.12 7.82 -24.60
C ALA A 181 6.26 8.93 -23.55
N ASN A 182 5.53 8.85 -22.44
CA ASN A 182 5.66 9.78 -21.33
C ASN A 182 7.00 9.61 -20.59
N VAL A 183 7.47 8.37 -20.38
CA VAL A 183 8.80 8.10 -19.81
C VAL A 183 9.90 8.66 -20.70
N ARG A 184 9.83 8.43 -22.02
CA ARG A 184 10.75 9.02 -23.01
C ARG A 184 10.78 10.55 -22.87
N ARG A 185 9.62 11.21 -22.80
CA ARG A 185 9.52 12.67 -22.67
C ARG A 185 10.18 13.20 -21.40
N ILE A 186 10.13 12.45 -20.30
CA ILE A 186 10.76 12.85 -19.04
C ILE A 186 12.29 12.68 -19.12
N MET A 187 12.75 11.64 -19.81
CA MET A 187 14.17 11.26 -19.83
C MET A 187 14.98 11.88 -20.96
N GLN A 188 14.36 12.25 -22.08
CA GLN A 188 15.05 12.76 -23.26
C GLN A 188 14.50 14.12 -23.68
N ASP A 189 15.40 15.03 -24.08
CA ASP A 189 15.04 16.28 -24.74
C ASP A 189 14.58 16.02 -26.19
N ASP A 190 13.67 16.85 -26.70
CA ASP A 190 13.04 16.72 -28.03
C ASP A 190 14.04 16.58 -29.20
N ALA A 191 15.27 17.08 -29.04
CA ALA A 191 16.29 17.06 -30.09
C ALA A 191 16.98 15.71 -30.31
N GLY A 192 16.83 14.75 -29.37
CA GLY A 192 17.47 13.43 -29.42
C GLY A 192 16.55 12.29 -28.97
N ALA A 193 15.24 12.54 -28.91
CA ALA A 193 14.26 11.55 -28.48
C ALA A 193 14.15 10.40 -29.49
N LEU A 194 14.02 9.17 -28.97
CA LEU A 194 13.75 8.01 -29.81
C LEU A 194 12.46 8.21 -30.64
N PRO A 195 12.41 7.75 -31.91
CA PRO A 195 11.19 7.78 -32.70
C PRO A 195 10.13 6.85 -32.13
N ASP A 196 8.86 7.08 -32.46
CA ASP A 196 7.75 6.23 -32.03
C ASP A 196 7.91 4.77 -32.53
N ASP A 197 8.50 4.58 -33.72
CA ASP A 197 8.86 3.25 -34.26
C ASP A 197 9.76 2.44 -33.30
N ALA A 198 10.61 3.11 -32.50
CA ALA A 198 11.46 2.43 -31.53
C ALA A 198 10.66 1.92 -30.32
N LEU A 199 9.59 2.62 -29.94
CA LEU A 199 8.69 2.19 -28.88
C LEU A 199 7.86 1.00 -29.34
N GLU A 200 7.35 1.04 -30.58
CA GLU A 200 6.63 -0.09 -31.19
C GLU A 200 7.52 -1.33 -31.28
N ALA A 201 8.77 -1.17 -31.75
CA ALA A 201 9.74 -2.26 -31.83
C ALA A 201 10.08 -2.83 -30.44
N PHE A 202 10.24 -1.98 -29.43
CA PHE A 202 10.49 -2.42 -28.06
C PHE A 202 9.30 -3.20 -27.49
N MET A 203 8.08 -2.71 -27.71
CA MET A 203 6.86 -3.40 -27.28
C MET A 203 6.68 -4.74 -28.00
N ALA A 204 6.94 -4.80 -29.30
CA ALA A 204 6.88 -6.03 -30.08
C ALA A 204 7.87 -7.07 -29.55
N HIS A 205 9.12 -6.66 -29.31
CA HIS A 205 10.14 -7.54 -28.73
C HIS A 205 9.75 -8.08 -27.35
N CYS A 206 9.19 -7.22 -26.50
CA CYS A 206 8.75 -7.66 -25.17
C CYS A 206 7.53 -8.59 -25.24
N SER A 207 6.58 -8.31 -26.14
CA SER A 207 5.43 -9.18 -26.40
C SER A 207 5.85 -10.56 -26.91
N ASP A 208 6.85 -10.64 -27.79
CA ASP A 208 7.34 -11.90 -28.35
C ASP A 208 8.09 -12.75 -27.31
N ARG A 209 8.81 -12.13 -26.37
CA ARG A 209 9.56 -12.85 -25.32
C ARG A 209 8.72 -13.26 -24.12
N ILE A 210 7.76 -12.42 -23.69
CA ILE A 210 7.04 -12.59 -22.42
C ILE A 210 5.56 -12.95 -22.65
N GLY A 211 5.05 -12.84 -23.87
CA GLY A 211 3.65 -13.14 -24.19
C GLY A 211 2.67 -12.24 -23.41
N GLU A 212 1.50 -12.79 -23.06
CA GLU A 212 0.46 -12.05 -22.31
C GLU A 212 0.90 -11.61 -20.90
N ALA A 213 1.97 -12.18 -20.33
CA ALA A 213 2.50 -11.77 -19.04
C ALA A 213 3.19 -10.39 -19.10
N TYR A 214 3.53 -9.90 -20.29
CA TYR A 214 4.08 -8.56 -20.50
C TYR A 214 3.18 -7.46 -19.92
N PHE A 215 1.87 -7.56 -20.13
CA PHE A 215 0.88 -6.58 -19.67
C PHE A 215 0.60 -6.65 -18.17
N ARG A 216 1.06 -7.72 -17.51
CA ARG A 216 0.94 -7.91 -16.06
C ARG A 216 2.15 -7.37 -15.31
N THR A 217 3.22 -6.99 -16.00
CA THR A 217 4.50 -6.63 -15.40
C THR A 217 4.99 -5.22 -15.79
N PRO A 218 4.16 -4.14 -15.66
CA PRO A 218 4.54 -2.80 -16.10
C PRO A 218 5.86 -2.30 -15.51
N ARG A 219 6.16 -2.66 -14.27
CA ARG A 219 7.39 -2.25 -13.55
C ARG A 219 8.65 -2.73 -14.26
N ASN A 220 8.71 -4.02 -14.63
CA ASN A 220 9.88 -4.59 -15.29
C ASN A 220 10.06 -4.01 -16.69
N THR A 221 8.96 -3.85 -17.43
CA THR A 221 8.95 -3.22 -18.75
C THR A 221 9.49 -1.79 -18.73
N VAL A 222 8.97 -0.95 -17.82
CA VAL A 222 9.43 0.44 -17.67
C VAL A 222 10.90 0.47 -17.25
N THR A 223 11.31 -0.41 -16.33
CA THR A 223 12.72 -0.49 -15.89
C THR A 223 13.66 -0.85 -17.04
N ALA A 224 13.29 -1.86 -17.84
CA ALA A 224 14.07 -2.24 -19.01
C ALA A 224 14.15 -1.10 -20.05
N PHE A 225 13.06 -0.39 -20.27
CA PHE A 225 13.03 0.76 -21.18
C PHE A 225 13.90 1.92 -20.68
N VAL A 226 13.82 2.27 -19.39
CA VAL A 226 14.67 3.29 -18.76
C VAL A 226 16.15 2.93 -18.89
N ASN A 227 16.50 1.66 -18.70
CA ASN A 227 17.87 1.17 -18.89
C ASN A 227 18.32 1.29 -20.35
N LEU A 228 17.45 0.96 -21.31
CA LEU A 228 17.71 1.15 -22.74
C LEU A 228 18.00 2.62 -23.06
N LEU A 229 17.14 3.54 -22.59
CA LEU A 229 17.33 4.99 -22.80
C LEU A 229 18.67 5.48 -22.21
N SER A 230 18.99 5.05 -21.00
CA SER A 230 20.23 5.43 -20.31
C SER A 230 21.48 4.96 -21.06
N VAL A 231 21.44 3.77 -21.66
CA VAL A 231 22.54 3.25 -22.47
C VAL A 231 22.69 4.05 -23.76
N LEU A 232 21.60 4.38 -24.44
CA LEU A 232 21.62 5.14 -25.68
C LEU A 232 22.16 6.56 -25.48
N GLU A 233 21.75 7.23 -24.40
CA GLU A 233 22.24 8.56 -24.06
C GLU A 233 23.76 8.58 -23.84
N GLN A 234 24.32 7.56 -23.20
CA GLN A 234 25.75 7.46 -22.93
C GLN A 234 26.58 6.99 -24.14
N ASN A 235 25.94 6.46 -25.18
CA ASN A 235 26.60 5.86 -26.34
C ASN A 235 26.02 6.40 -27.66
N PRO A 236 26.33 7.66 -28.04
CA PRO A 236 25.71 8.38 -29.17
C PRO A 236 26.04 7.85 -30.58
N GLY A 237 26.56 6.63 -30.69
CA GLY A 237 26.79 5.93 -31.97
C GLY A 237 26.21 4.51 -32.01
N VAL A 238 25.44 4.12 -30.99
CA VAL A 238 24.74 2.83 -30.94
C VAL A 238 23.31 3.03 -31.43
N GLU A 239 22.91 2.25 -32.41
CA GLU A 239 21.53 2.23 -32.89
C GLU A 239 20.62 1.49 -31.90
N TRP A 240 19.43 2.03 -31.67
CA TRP A 240 18.47 1.46 -30.74
C TRP A 240 17.98 0.07 -31.17
N SER A 241 17.93 -0.21 -32.47
CA SER A 241 17.55 -1.51 -33.02
C SER A 241 18.44 -2.65 -32.49
N ASP A 242 19.74 -2.40 -32.36
CA ASP A 242 20.74 -3.40 -31.96
C ASP A 242 20.68 -3.75 -30.46
N LEU A 243 20.13 -2.84 -29.65
CA LEU A 243 19.97 -3.02 -28.21
C LEU A 243 18.63 -3.68 -27.84
N ILE A 244 17.57 -3.44 -28.62
CA ILE A 244 16.27 -4.07 -28.40
C ILE A 244 16.40 -5.60 -28.51
N GLU A 245 17.08 -6.12 -29.54
CA GLU A 245 17.28 -7.57 -29.71
C GLU A 245 17.96 -8.25 -28.51
N LYS A 246 18.80 -7.49 -27.78
CA LYS A 246 19.58 -7.97 -26.62
C LYS A 246 18.88 -7.74 -25.29
N THR A 247 17.76 -7.02 -25.27
CA THR A 247 17.09 -6.68 -24.01
C THR A 247 16.39 -7.90 -23.43
N GLU A 248 16.84 -8.36 -22.27
CA GLU A 248 16.17 -9.37 -21.46
C GLU A 248 15.20 -8.68 -20.50
N VAL A 249 13.93 -9.06 -20.57
CA VAL A 249 12.88 -8.62 -19.64
C VAL A 249 12.35 -9.89 -18.98
N SER A 250 12.44 -9.93 -17.65
CA SER A 250 11.94 -11.05 -16.85
C SER A 250 10.48 -10.87 -16.48
N GLU A 251 9.75 -11.97 -16.35
CA GLU A 251 8.43 -11.96 -15.71
C GLU A 251 8.55 -11.48 -14.25
N ASP A 252 7.70 -10.53 -13.87
CA ASP A 252 7.46 -10.20 -12.47
C ASP A 252 6.45 -11.22 -11.93
N LEU A 253 6.94 -12.19 -11.15
CA LEU A 253 6.09 -13.18 -10.51
C LEU A 253 5.27 -12.60 -9.35
N GLY A 254 5.52 -11.34 -8.97
CA GLY A 254 4.95 -10.72 -7.78
C GLY A 254 5.41 -11.48 -6.53
N GLU A 255 6.23 -10.87 -5.69
CA GLU A 255 6.56 -11.42 -4.36
C GLU A 255 5.31 -11.65 -3.48
N ASP A 256 4.13 -11.24 -3.96
CA ASP A 256 2.84 -11.37 -3.31
C ASP A 256 2.13 -12.70 -3.41
N LEU A 257 2.55 -13.58 -4.34
CA LEU A 257 1.84 -14.83 -4.62
C LEU A 257 2.70 -16.08 -4.43
N THR A 258 3.73 -16.06 -3.58
CA THR A 258 4.32 -17.33 -3.11
C THR A 258 3.19 -18.18 -2.55
N GLU A 259 2.86 -19.25 -3.29
CA GLU A 259 1.74 -20.13 -3.02
C GLU A 259 1.78 -20.54 -1.56
N VAL A 260 0.78 -20.14 -0.78
CA VAL A 260 0.60 -20.70 0.55
C VAL A 260 0.12 -22.13 0.32
N ASP A 261 1.06 -23.06 0.26
CA ASP A 261 0.87 -24.48 -0.01
C ASP A 261 -0.38 -24.99 0.74
N GLU A 262 -1.43 -25.34 -0.01
CA GLU A 262 -2.73 -25.78 0.54
C GLU A 262 -2.67 -27.17 1.20
N SER A 263 -1.46 -27.72 1.45
CA SER A 263 -1.25 -29.13 1.79
C SER A 263 -0.76 -29.42 3.21
N THR A 264 -0.96 -28.55 4.21
CA THR A 264 -0.73 -28.92 5.62
C THR A 264 -1.91 -28.63 6.53
N GLY A 265 -2.85 -29.57 6.53
CA GLY A 265 -3.75 -29.78 7.66
C GLY A 265 -2.99 -30.34 8.87
N ALA A 266 -3.21 -29.70 10.03
CA ALA A 266 -2.91 -30.14 11.39
C ALA A 266 -1.42 -30.16 11.83
N GLN A 267 -0.96 -29.06 12.43
CA GLN A 267 -0.05 -29.09 13.59
C GLN A 267 -0.46 -28.05 14.65
N ASP A 268 -0.21 -28.43 15.91
CA ASP A 268 -0.66 -27.90 17.21
C ASP A 268 -0.28 -26.42 17.50
N PRO A 269 -0.98 -25.70 18.40
CA PRO A 269 -0.73 -24.29 18.69
C PRO A 269 0.38 -24.13 19.74
N GLY A 270 1.51 -23.58 19.32
CA GLY A 270 2.55 -23.16 20.25
C GLY A 270 3.88 -22.90 19.58
N ASP A 271 4.01 -21.75 18.91
CA ASP A 271 5.20 -20.91 19.09
C ASP A 271 4.95 -19.51 18.52
N ASP A 272 5.27 -18.51 19.34
CA ASP A 272 5.31 -17.09 19.00
C ASP A 272 6.54 -16.83 18.11
N ASP A 273 6.37 -16.84 16.79
CA ASP A 273 7.40 -16.34 15.87
C ASP A 273 7.03 -14.93 15.39
N LEU A 274 7.33 -13.96 16.25
CA LEU A 274 7.51 -12.56 15.87
C LEU A 274 8.75 -12.47 14.98
N ILE A 275 8.55 -12.33 13.66
CA ILE A 275 9.64 -12.08 12.70
C ILE A 275 10.22 -10.69 13.00
N SER A 276 11.37 -10.67 13.66
CA SER A 276 12.14 -9.45 13.88
C SER A 276 12.78 -8.99 12.56
N PHE A 277 12.33 -7.86 12.01
CA PHE A 277 13.08 -7.16 10.97
C PHE A 277 14.33 -6.51 11.58
N LYS A 278 15.50 -6.78 11.00
CA LYS A 278 16.73 -6.01 11.25
C LYS A 278 16.94 -5.01 10.12
N LEU A 279 17.15 -3.75 10.50
CA LEU A 279 17.75 -2.70 9.64
C LEU A 279 19.24 -2.98 9.41
#